data_AF-A0A3D3P8R9-F1
#
_entry.id   AF-A0A3D3P8R9-F1
#
_cell.length_a   1.000
_cell.length_b   1.000
_cell.length_c   1.000
_cell.angle_alpha   90.00
_cell.angle_beta   90.00
_cell.angle_gamma   90.00
#
_symmetry.space_group_name_H-M   'P 1'
#
loop_
_entity.id
_entity.type
_entity.pdbx_description
1 polymer ?
#
loop_
_entity_poly.entity_id
_entity_poly.type
_entity_poly.pdbx_seq_one_letter_code
_entity_poly.pdbx_strand_id
1 'polypeptide(L)' 'DLHSGVYGGAVANPATILCQMIASLHDSNNHILIPEFYEDVQALTEKEREELNKAPYDEEEYKKDLEVKELWGET' A
#
# COMPACT_ATOMS: atom_id res chain seq x y z
N ASP A 1 23.32 18.89 8.54
CA ASP A 1 23.47 17.61 7.81
C ASP A 1 24.73 16.92 8.31
N LEU A 2 24.66 15.64 8.67
CA LEU A 2 25.76 14.89 9.28
C LEU A 2 26.30 13.87 8.28
N HIS A 3 27.63 13.79 8.16
CA HIS A 3 28.26 12.87 7.22
C HIS A 3 28.02 11.41 7.64
N SER A 4 27.28 10.67 6.81
CA SER A 4 26.83 9.30 7.09
C SER A 4 27.97 8.29 7.28
N GLY A 5 29.17 8.58 6.77
CA GLY A 5 30.35 7.72 6.95
C GLY A 5 30.92 7.68 8.38
N VAL A 6 30.63 8.68 9.22
CA VAL A 6 31.18 8.77 10.60
C VAL A 6 30.12 8.46 11.67
N TYR A 7 28.84 8.69 11.37
CA TYR A 7 27.74 8.56 12.33
C TYR A 7 26.63 7.59 11.91
N GLY A 8 26.82 6.88 10.78
CA GLY A 8 25.82 6.03 10.12
C GLY A 8 25.27 4.83 10.89
N GLY A 9 25.60 4.69 12.18
CA GLY A 9 25.01 3.70 13.08
C GLY A 9 24.83 4.17 14.53
N ALA A 10 25.16 5.43 14.84
CA ALA A 10 25.15 5.95 16.22
C ALA A 10 23.94 6.85 16.52
N VAL A 11 23.31 7.46 15.51
CA VAL A 11 22.19 8.38 15.67
C VAL A 11 21.08 7.97 14.72
N ALA A 12 19.86 7.85 15.25
CA ALA A 12 18.66 7.60 14.44
C ALA A 12 18.49 8.75 13.44
N ASN A 13 18.73 8.45 12.16
CA ASN A 13 18.51 9.41 11.09
C ASN A 13 17.00 9.72 11.02
N PRO A 14 16.58 11.00 11.18
CA PRO A 14 15.16 11.36 11.11
C PRO A 14 14.48 10.88 9.82
N ALA A 15 15.20 10.83 8.69
CA ALA A 15 14.65 10.30 7.44
C ALA A 15 14.36 8.80 7.53
N THR A 16 15.22 8.02 8.18
CA THR A 16 14.98 6.58 8.40
C THR A 16 13.78 6.35 9.31
N ILE A 17 13.67 7.12 10.41
CA ILE A 17 12.52 7.01 11.32
C ILE A 17 11.22 7.40 10.59
N LEU A 18 11.24 8.46 9.79
CA LEU A 18 10.09 8.85 8.98
C LEU A 18 9.69 7.75 7.99
N CYS A 19 10.64 7.16 7.27
CA CYS A 19 10.36 6.05 6.36
C CYS A 19 9.78 4.83 7.10
N GLN A 20 10.28 4.51 8.30
CA GLN A 20 9.75 3.43 9.13
C GLN A 20 8.32 3.71 9.59
N MET A 21 8.03 4.93 10.02
CA MET A 21 6.67 5.35 10.40
C MET A 21 5.70 5.24 9.22
N ILE A 22 6.10 5.72 8.02
CA ILE A 22 5.28 5.61 6.81
C ILE A 22 5.05 4.15 6.43
N ALA A 23 6.10 3.31 6.47
CA ALA A 23 5.98 1.90 6.17
C ALA A 23 5.07 1.15 7.14
N SER A 24 5.06 1.54 8.43
CA SER A 24 4.19 0.92 9.45
C SER A 24 2.70 1.21 9.30
N LEU A 25 2.31 2.06 8.34
CA LEU A 25 0.90 2.33 8.06
C LEU A 25 0.19 1.17 7.33
N HIS A 26 0.97 0.26 6.73
CA HIS A 26 0.44 -0.92 6.04
C HIS A 26 1.15 -2.19 6.51
N ASP A 27 0.49 -3.33 6.36
CA ASP A 27 1.12 -4.64 6.48
C ASP A 27 1.78 -5.11 5.18
N SER A 28 2.26 -6.36 5.13
CA SER A 28 2.91 -6.93 3.95
C SER A 28 2.00 -7.11 2.74
N ASN A 29 0.68 -7.10 2.93
CA ASN A 29 -0.34 -7.22 1.89
C ASN A 29 -1.00 -5.86 1.59
N ASN A 30 -0.38 -4.76 2.03
CA ASN A 30 -0.88 -3.39 1.90
C ASN A 30 -2.18 -3.09 2.67
N HIS A 31 -2.57 -3.94 3.63
CA HIS A 31 -3.72 -3.67 4.50
C HIS A 31 -3.39 -2.54 5.47
N ILE A 32 -4.31 -1.59 5.62
CA ILE A 32 -4.09 -0.39 6.44
C ILE A 32 -4.15 -0.74 7.93
N LEU A 33 -3.08 -0.41 8.66
CA LEU A 33 -2.93 -0.73 10.09
C LEU A 33 -3.45 0.36 11.03
N ILE A 34 -4.04 1.43 10.49
CA ILE A 34 -4.64 2.49 11.29
C ILE A 34 -5.86 1.92 12.05
N PRO A 35 -5.92 2.05 13.38
CA PRO A 35 -7.07 1.61 14.15
C PRO A 35 -8.37 2.20 13.63
N GLU A 36 -9.44 1.42 13.67
CA GLU A 36 -10.80 1.82 13.28
C GLU A 36 -10.95 2.15 11.77
N PHE A 37 -9.89 2.03 10.96
CA PHE A 37 -9.92 2.42 9.53
C PHE A 37 -10.99 1.68 8.71
N TYR A 38 -11.20 0.39 8.97
CA TYR A 38 -12.17 -0.44 8.25
C TYR A 38 -13.54 -0.55 8.93
N GLU A 39 -13.78 0.11 10.07
CA GLU A 39 -15.04 -0.07 10.84
C GLU A 39 -16.29 0.32 10.05
N ASP A 40 -16.20 1.38 9.25
CA ASP A 40 -17.30 1.88 8.43
C ASP A 40 -17.31 1.28 7.01
N VAL A 41 -16.38 0.37 6.69
CA VAL A 41 -16.29 -0.26 5.36
C VAL A 41 -17.35 -1.35 5.26
N GLN A 42 -18.30 -1.15 4.35
CA GLN A 42 -19.36 -2.13 4.12
C GLN A 42 -18.80 -3.36 3.41
N ALA A 43 -19.07 -4.53 3.99
CA ALA A 43 -18.74 -5.81 3.34
C ALA A 43 -19.66 -6.02 2.13
N LEU A 44 -19.06 -6.35 0.98
CA LEU A 44 -19.80 -6.75 -0.22
C LEU A 44 -20.57 -8.05 0.04
N THR A 45 -21.84 -8.06 -0.36
CA THR A 45 -22.62 -9.30 -0.44
C THR A 45 -22.11 -10.18 -1.58
N GLU A 46 -22.39 -11.49 -1.52
CA GLU A 46 -21.98 -12.43 -2.58
C GLU A 46 -22.52 -12.01 -3.95
N LYS A 47 -23.77 -11.53 -3.99
CA LYS A 47 -24.40 -11.05 -5.21
C LYS A 47 -23.67 -9.83 -5.80
N GLU A 48 -23.31 -8.85 -4.96
CA GLU A 48 -22.57 -7.66 -5.41
C GLU A 48 -21.17 -8.04 -5.91
N ARG A 49 -20.50 -8.98 -5.22
CA ARG A 49 -19.21 -9.51 -5.66
C ARG A 49 -19.31 -10.21 -7.01
N GLU A 50 -20.31 -11.06 -7.20
CA GLU A 50 -20.59 -11.69 -8.50
C GLU A 50 -20.89 -10.68 -9.60
N GLU A 51 -21.63 -9.61 -9.30
CA GLU A 51 -21.96 -8.55 -10.25
C GLU A 51 -20.73 -7.71 -10.64
N LEU A 52 -19.88 -7.35 -9.67
CA LEU A 52 -18.61 -6.65 -9.93
C LEU A 52 -17.68 -7.49 -10.82
N ASN A 53 -17.59 -8.79 -10.57
CA ASN A 53 -16.74 -9.71 -11.34
C ASN A 53 -17.24 -9.95 -12.78
N LYS A 54 -18.45 -9.49 -13.15
CA LYS A 54 -18.93 -9.53 -14.53
C LYS A 54 -18.44 -8.37 -15.39
N ALA A 55 -17.94 -7.30 -14.76
CA ALA A 55 -17.38 -6.18 -15.52
C ALA A 55 -16.15 -6.66 -16.30
N PRO A 56 -16.03 -6.33 -17.60
CA PRO A 56 -14.83 -6.68 -18.36
C PRO A 56 -13.63 -5.96 -17.74
N TYR A 57 -12.63 -6.74 -17.34
CA TYR A 57 -11.37 -6.26 -16.80
C TYR A 57 -10.22 -6.96 -17.54
N ASP A 58 -9.35 -6.16 -18.15
CA ASP A 58 -8.11 -6.63 -18.75
C ASP A 58 -6.94 -5.94 -18.03
N GLU A 59 -6.19 -6.73 -17.26
CA GLU A 59 -5.08 -6.22 -16.46
C GLU A 59 -3.94 -5.68 -17.33
N GLU A 60 -3.70 -6.25 -18.51
CA GLU A 60 -2.63 -5.80 -19.41
C GLU A 60 -2.99 -4.47 -20.06
N GLU A 61 -4.25 -4.30 -20.45
CA GLU A 61 -4.77 -3.01 -20.92
C GLU A 61 -4.65 -1.95 -19.82
N TYR A 62 -5.07 -2.28 -18.59
CA TYR A 62 -5.01 -1.36 -17.46
C TYR A 62 -3.58 -0.94 -17.09
N LYS A 63 -2.63 -1.89 -17.07
CA LYS A 63 -1.19 -1.59 -16.84
C LYS A 63 -0.62 -0.69 -17.93
N LYS A 64 -0.99 -0.94 -19.19
CA LYS A 64 -0.55 -0.13 -20.33
C LYS A 64 -1.07 1.30 -20.26
N ASP A 65 -2.35 1.48 -19.91
CA ASP A 65 -2.97 2.80 -19.80
C ASP A 65 -2.37 3.64 -18.66
N LEU A 66 -1.97 2.99 -17.56
CA LEU A 66 -1.30 3.64 -16.43
C LEU A 66 0.22 3.79 -16.63
N GLU A 67 0.78 3.25 -17.72
CA GLU A 67 2.22 3.20 -17.99
C GLU A 67 3.04 2.53 -16.87
N VAL A 68 2.49 1.50 -16.23
CA VAL A 68 3.13 0.74 -15.15
C VAL A 68 3.48 -0.67 -15.57
N LYS A 69 4.52 -1.24 -14.95
CA LYS A 69 4.94 -2.63 -15.22
C LYS A 69 4.11 -3.65 -14.45
N GLU A 70 3.71 -3.30 -13.23
CA GLU A 70 3.02 -4.17 -12.29
C GLU A 70 2.04 -3.32 -11.49
N LEU A 71 0.87 -3.91 -11.16
CA LEU A 71 -0.07 -3.31 -10.23
C LEU A 71 0.37 -3.61 -8.79
N TRP A 72 0.10 -2.68 -7.90
CA TRP A 72 0.42 -2.82 -6.48
C TRP A 72 -0.71 -2.18 -5.66
N GLY A 73 -1.23 -2.94 -4.70
CA GLY A 73 -2.36 -2.54 -3.88
C GLY A 73 -2.70 -3.61 -2.84
N GLU A 74 -3.76 -3.36 -2.08
CA GLU A 74 -4.30 -4.30 -1.11
C GLU A 74 -4.89 -5.53 -1.82
N THR A 75 -4.60 -6.74 -1.32
CA THR A 75 -5.03 -8.03 -1.91
C THR A 75 -5.96 -8.81 -1.00
#